data_AF-A0A124DZ68-F1
#
_entry.id   AF-A0A124DZ68-F1
#
_cell.length_a   1.000
_cell.length_b   1.000
_cell.length_c   1.000
_cell.angle_alpha   90.00
_cell.angle_beta   90.00
_cell.angle_gamma   90.00
#
_symmetry.space_group_name_H-M   'P 1'
#
loop_
_entity.id
_entity.type
_entity.pdbx_description
1 polymer ?
#
loop_
_entity_poly.entity_id
_entity_poly.type
_entity_poly.pdbx_seq_one_letter_code
_entity_poly.pdbx_strand_id
1 'polypeptide(L)'
;MRVNELQQRRAELARGIAPTAQDVAYARLRAQQSRQNATAAHLAAAQRHTEAGEAHRRAAAAHEQVAMLASNGEASKHQDAAEMHRNAAEWHEAAAAAARDAAAADAEAS
;
A
#
# COMPACT_ATOMS: atom_id res chain seq x y z
N MET A 1 20.91 7.63 13.22
CA MET A 1 19.64 7.02 12.75
C MET A 1 18.70 6.82 13.93
N ARG A 2 17.37 6.79 13.69
CA ARG A 2 16.34 6.60 14.73
C ARG A 2 16.55 5.38 15.61
N VAL A 3 17.06 4.28 15.04
CA VAL A 3 17.39 3.06 15.79
C VAL A 3 18.40 3.34 16.91
N ASN A 4 19.42 4.16 16.66
CA ASN A 4 20.43 4.51 17.66
C ASN A 4 19.84 5.36 18.78
N GLU A 5 18.95 6.32 18.47
CA GLU A 5 18.24 7.11 19.47
C GLU A 5 17.37 6.22 20.39
N LEU A 6 16.63 5.28 19.81
CA LEU A 6 15.77 4.35 20.56
C LEU A 6 16.60 3.40 21.42
N GLN A 7 17.74 2.91 20.91
CA GLN A 7 18.68 2.09 21.67
C GLN A 7 19.27 2.85 22.86
N GLN A 8 19.72 4.09 22.64
CA GLN A 8 20.20 4.95 23.71
C GLN A 8 19.11 5.18 24.76
N ARG A 9 17.88 5.45 24.33
CA ARG A 9 16.76 5.66 25.25
C ARG A 9 16.42 4.42 26.08
N ARG A 10 16.44 3.23 25.48
CA ARG A 10 16.28 1.96 26.20
C ARG A 10 17.39 1.76 27.23
N ALA A 11 18.62 2.12 26.91
CA ALA A 11 19.75 2.04 27.84
C ALA A 11 19.65 3.05 28.99
N GLU A 12 19.14 4.25 28.76
CA GLU A 12 18.86 5.26 29.80
C GLU A 12 17.77 4.78 30.76
N LEU A 13 16.67 4.25 30.22
CA LEU A 13 15.58 3.67 31.01
C LEU A 13 16.04 2.46 31.83
N ALA A 14 16.85 1.56 31.25
CA ALA A 14 17.42 0.42 31.96
C ALA A 14 18.35 0.83 33.12
N ARG A 15 18.96 2.02 33.03
CA ARG A 15 19.77 2.63 34.09
C ARG A 15 18.94 3.42 35.11
N GLY A 16 17.61 3.40 35.00
CA GLY A 16 16.70 4.13 35.90
C GLY A 16 16.65 5.64 35.64
N ILE A 17 17.20 6.12 34.53
CA ILE A 17 17.13 7.53 34.16
C ILE A 17 15.71 7.83 33.69
N ALA A 18 15.00 8.66 34.47
CA ALA A 18 13.61 9.02 34.21
C ALA A 18 13.48 9.89 32.94
N PRO A 19 12.38 9.74 32.18
CA PRO A 19 12.05 10.66 31.10
C PRO A 19 11.87 12.10 31.54
N THR A 20 12.46 13.03 30.78
CA THR A 20 12.20 14.46 30.91
C THR A 20 10.97 14.86 30.09
N ALA A 21 10.42 16.04 30.37
CA ALA A 21 9.33 16.60 29.57
C ALA A 21 9.74 16.78 28.09
N GLN A 22 11.01 17.09 27.83
CA GLN A 22 11.55 17.23 26.48
C GLN A 22 11.57 15.88 25.75
N ASP A 23 11.89 14.78 26.43
CA ASP A 23 11.86 13.43 25.86
C ASP A 23 10.43 13.03 25.45
N VAL A 24 9.44 13.35 26.30
CA VAL A 24 8.02 13.10 26.01
C VAL A 24 7.55 13.93 24.83
N ALA A 25 7.89 15.23 24.78
CA ALA A 25 7.55 16.11 23.67
C ALA A 25 8.16 15.61 22.35
N TYR A 26 9.43 15.21 22.37
CA TYR A 26 10.10 14.64 21.21
C TYR A 26 9.46 13.33 20.77
N ALA A 27 9.14 12.42 21.71
CA ALA A 27 8.46 11.17 21.39
C ALA A 27 7.09 11.39 20.74
N ARG A 28 6.30 12.36 21.22
CA ARG A 28 5.02 12.76 20.61
C ARG A 28 5.19 13.27 19.19
N LEU A 29 6.14 14.17 18.96
CA LEU A 29 6.45 14.68 17.62
C LEU A 29 6.83 13.52 16.66
N ARG A 30 7.67 12.59 17.12
CA ARG A 30 8.09 11.44 16.30
C ARG A 30 6.93 10.48 16.02
N ALA A 31 6.02 10.28 16.97
CA ALA A 31 4.82 9.48 16.75
C ALA A 31 3.92 10.12 15.69
N GLN A 32 3.69 11.44 15.77
CA GLN A 32 2.91 12.18 14.78
C GLN A 32 3.53 12.10 13.37
N GLN A 33 4.84 12.34 13.26
CA GLN A 33 5.57 12.22 11.99
C GLN A 33 5.50 10.80 11.43
N SER A 34 5.60 9.78 12.28
CA SER A 34 5.50 8.38 11.86
C SER A 34 4.13 8.06 11.29
N ARG A 35 3.05 8.55 11.92
CA ARG A 35 1.68 8.36 11.42
C ARG A 35 1.46 9.06 10.08
N GLN A 36 1.89 10.33 9.97
CA GLN A 36 1.82 11.06 8.70
C GLN A 36 2.54 10.34 7.55
N ASN A 37 3.72 9.79 7.84
CA ASN A 37 4.47 9.00 6.86
C ASN A 37 3.76 7.70 6.48
N ALA A 38 3.13 7.02 7.46
CA ALA A 38 2.36 5.81 7.22
C ALA A 38 1.12 6.10 6.35
N THR A 39 0.33 7.12 6.69
CA THR A 39 -0.79 7.60 5.87
C THR A 39 -0.36 7.88 4.43
N ALA A 40 0.74 8.62 4.24
CA ALA A 40 1.26 8.93 2.90
C ALA A 40 1.69 7.67 2.14
N ALA A 41 2.33 6.70 2.81
CA ALA A 41 2.73 5.44 2.20
C ALA A 41 1.53 4.58 1.79
N HIS A 42 0.48 4.54 2.62
CA HIS A 42 -0.76 3.83 2.31
C HIS A 42 -1.49 4.46 1.12
N LEU A 43 -1.60 5.79 1.07
CA LEU A 43 -2.18 6.49 -0.09
C LEU A 43 -1.38 6.24 -1.37
N ALA A 44 -0.04 6.27 -1.30
CA ALA A 44 0.81 5.94 -2.44
C ALA A 44 0.65 4.47 -2.89
N ALA A 45 0.45 3.54 -1.95
CA ALA A 45 0.15 2.15 -2.28
C ALA A 45 -1.21 2.00 -2.97
N ALA A 46 -2.25 2.68 -2.48
CA ALA A 46 -3.57 2.70 -3.09
C ALA A 46 -3.54 3.24 -4.54
N GLN A 47 -2.76 4.30 -4.77
CA GLN A 47 -2.55 4.86 -6.10
C GLN A 47 -1.89 3.85 -7.05
N ARG A 48 -0.79 3.21 -6.62
CA ARG A 48 -0.11 2.19 -7.43
C ARG A 48 -0.99 0.98 -7.75
N HIS A 49 -1.83 0.56 -6.80
CA HIS A 49 -2.79 -0.50 -7.05
C HIS A 49 -3.89 -0.07 -8.04
N THR A 50 -4.36 1.18 -7.96
CA THR A 50 -5.32 1.72 -8.94
C THR A 50 -4.71 1.71 -10.35
N GLU A 51 -3.48 2.19 -10.52
CA GLU A 51 -2.74 2.20 -11.79
C GLU A 51 -2.51 0.78 -12.34
N ALA A 52 -2.13 -0.15 -11.48
CA ALA A 52 -1.95 -1.56 -11.86
C ALA A 52 -3.27 -2.20 -12.33
N GLY A 53 -4.37 -1.94 -11.61
CA GLY A 53 -5.70 -2.41 -12.01
C GLY A 53 -6.14 -1.87 -13.37
N GLU A 54 -5.87 -0.59 -13.65
CA GLU A 54 -6.11 -0.02 -14.98
C GLU A 54 -5.27 -0.66 -16.08
N ALA A 55 -3.99 -0.93 -15.81
CA ALA A 55 -3.12 -1.62 -16.75
C ALA A 55 -3.63 -3.03 -17.08
N HIS A 56 -4.09 -3.76 -16.07
CA HIS A 56 -4.71 -5.07 -16.27
C HIS A 56 -6.01 -5.00 -17.06
N ARG A 57 -6.89 -4.02 -16.80
CA ARG A 57 -8.10 -3.83 -17.62
C ARG A 57 -7.78 -3.54 -19.08
N ARG A 58 -6.77 -2.71 -19.35
CA ARG A 58 -6.29 -2.47 -20.73
C ARG A 58 -5.76 -3.74 -21.39
N ALA A 59 -5.00 -4.55 -20.65
CA ALA A 59 -4.50 -5.83 -21.15
C ALA A 59 -5.64 -6.83 -21.44
N ALA A 60 -6.63 -6.93 -20.55
CA ALA A 60 -7.82 -7.76 -20.76
C ALA A 60 -8.56 -7.35 -22.05
N ALA A 61 -8.84 -6.06 -22.22
CA ALA A 61 -9.49 -5.55 -23.41
C ALA A 61 -8.69 -5.83 -24.69
N ALA A 62 -7.36 -5.73 -24.65
CA ALA A 62 -6.51 -6.07 -25.79
C ALA A 62 -6.62 -7.56 -26.15
N HIS A 63 -6.60 -8.45 -25.15
CA HIS A 63 -6.78 -9.88 -25.38
C HIS A 63 -8.18 -10.22 -25.92
N GLU A 64 -9.23 -9.60 -25.39
CA GLU A 64 -10.61 -9.76 -25.90
C GLU A 64 -10.72 -9.34 -27.37
N GLN A 65 -10.11 -8.21 -27.75
CA GLN A 65 -10.09 -7.75 -29.14
C GLN A 65 -9.40 -8.76 -30.07
N VAL A 66 -8.27 -9.34 -29.65
CA VAL A 66 -7.59 -10.37 -30.45
C VAL A 66 -8.43 -11.65 -30.52
N ALA A 67 -9.08 -12.05 -29.42
CA ALA A 67 -9.95 -13.22 -29.41
C ALA A 67 -11.11 -13.10 -30.41
N MET A 68 -11.69 -11.91 -30.57
CA MET A 68 -12.76 -11.64 -31.54
C MET A 68 -12.31 -11.81 -33.00
N LEU A 69 -11.02 -11.62 -33.28
CA LEU A 69 -10.44 -11.70 -34.63
C LEU A 69 -9.80 -13.07 -34.91
N ALA A 70 -9.56 -13.86 -33.87
CA ALA A 70 -8.85 -15.13 -33.96
C ALA A 70 -9.78 -16.28 -34.42
N SER A 71 -9.17 -17.30 -35.03
CA SER A 71 -9.83 -18.59 -35.25
C SER A 71 -10.01 -19.35 -33.93
N ASN A 72 -11.01 -20.24 -33.87
CA ASN A 72 -11.55 -20.82 -32.63
C ASN A 72 -10.52 -21.33 -31.60
N GLY A 73 -9.37 -21.90 -32.04
CA GLY A 73 -8.35 -22.42 -31.13
C GLY A 73 -7.51 -21.34 -30.42
N GLU A 74 -7.21 -20.24 -31.09
CA GLU A 74 -6.44 -19.12 -30.51
C GLU A 74 -7.35 -18.14 -29.75
N ALA A 75 -8.63 -18.06 -30.14
CA ALA A 75 -9.62 -17.27 -29.42
C ALA A 75 -9.75 -17.69 -27.94
N SER A 76 -9.77 -19.00 -27.65
CA SER A 76 -9.88 -19.50 -26.26
C SER A 76 -8.72 -19.04 -25.38
N LYS A 77 -7.47 -19.13 -25.87
CA LYS A 77 -6.29 -18.71 -25.09
C LYS A 77 -6.32 -17.23 -24.75
N HIS A 78 -6.80 -16.41 -25.68
CA HIS A 78 -6.96 -14.98 -25.46
C HIS A 78 -8.09 -14.66 -24.49
N GLN A 79 -9.20 -15.42 -24.51
CA GLN A 79 -10.25 -15.27 -23.51
C GLN A 79 -9.77 -15.64 -22.10
N ASP A 80 -9.03 -16.75 -21.96
CA ASP A 80 -8.45 -17.16 -20.68
C ASP A 80 -7.47 -16.10 -20.15
N ALA A 81 -6.60 -15.56 -21.03
CA ALA A 81 -5.69 -14.47 -20.66
C ALA A 81 -6.42 -13.19 -20.26
N ALA A 82 -7.51 -12.84 -20.95
CA ALA A 82 -8.34 -11.70 -20.59
C ALA A 82 -8.98 -11.89 -19.20
N GLU A 83 -9.49 -13.08 -18.90
CA GLU A 83 -10.05 -13.41 -17.59
C GLU A 83 -9.00 -13.28 -16.48
N MET A 84 -7.81 -13.82 -16.68
CA MET A 84 -6.71 -13.68 -15.71
C MET A 84 -6.40 -12.21 -15.42
N HIS A 85 -6.41 -11.35 -16.45
CA HIS A 85 -6.21 -9.92 -16.27
C HIS A 85 -7.39 -9.24 -15.58
N ARG A 86 -8.64 -9.61 -15.85
CA ARG A 86 -9.80 -9.07 -15.10
C ARG A 86 -9.70 -9.43 -13.61
N ASN A 87 -9.41 -10.69 -13.30
CA ASN A 87 -9.23 -11.15 -11.92
C ASN A 87 -8.08 -10.41 -11.21
N ALA A 88 -6.97 -10.17 -11.91
CA ALA A 88 -5.86 -9.36 -11.38
C ALA A 88 -6.27 -7.90 -11.14
N ALA A 89 -7.08 -7.31 -12.03
CA ALA A 89 -7.60 -5.95 -11.87
C ALA A 89 -8.52 -5.83 -10.64
N GLU A 90 -9.41 -6.80 -10.42
CA GLU A 90 -10.28 -6.87 -9.25
C GLU A 90 -9.48 -7.01 -7.95
N TRP A 91 -8.45 -7.86 -7.96
CA TRP A 91 -7.54 -7.98 -6.82
C TRP A 91 -6.84 -6.66 -6.49
N HIS A 92 -6.36 -5.95 -7.51
CA HIS A 92 -5.75 -4.64 -7.34
C HIS A 92 -6.74 -3.57 -6.84
N GLU A 93 -8.00 -3.61 -7.27
CA GLU A 93 -9.03 -2.72 -6.76
C GLU A 93 -9.31 -2.96 -5.27
N ALA A 94 -9.44 -4.23 -4.86
CA ALA A 94 -9.58 -4.60 -3.46
C ALA A 94 -8.36 -4.17 -2.62
N ALA A 95 -7.14 -4.36 -3.14
CA ALA A 95 -5.92 -3.93 -2.48
C ALA A 95 -5.83 -2.38 -2.37
N ALA A 96 -6.30 -1.65 -3.37
CA ALA A 96 -6.38 -0.19 -3.32
C ALA A 96 -7.37 0.29 -2.25
N ALA A 97 -8.54 -0.36 -2.14
CA ALA A 97 -9.52 -0.07 -1.10
C ALA A 97 -8.94 -0.32 0.31
N ALA A 98 -8.35 -1.49 0.54
CA ALA A 98 -7.72 -1.82 1.82
C ALA A 98 -6.60 -0.84 2.21
N ALA A 99 -5.81 -0.36 1.23
CA ALA A 99 -4.79 0.64 1.48
C ALA A 99 -5.38 2.03 1.84
N ARG A 100 -6.53 2.42 1.26
CA ARG A 100 -7.24 3.65 1.64
C ARG A 100 -7.82 3.54 3.06
N ASP A 101 -8.38 2.39 3.41
CA ASP A 101 -8.90 2.14 4.76
C ASP A 101 -7.78 2.22 5.82
N ALA A 102 -6.61 1.64 5.52
CA ALA A 102 -5.43 1.76 6.38
C ALA A 102 -4.95 3.22 6.52
N ALA A 103 -4.95 3.98 5.42
CA ALA A 103 -4.62 5.41 5.47
C ALA A 103 -5.60 6.21 6.34
N ALA A 104 -6.90 5.91 6.26
CA ALA A 104 -7.93 6.54 7.07
C ALA A 104 -7.75 6.19 8.56
N ALA A 105 -7.49 4.93 8.89
CA ALA A 105 -7.23 4.50 10.27
C ALA A 105 -6.01 5.21 10.90
N ASP A 106 -4.91 5.38 10.14
CA ASP A 106 -3.73 6.12 10.61
C ASP A 106 -4.03 7.63 10.79
N ALA A 107 -4.89 8.19 9.96
CA ALA A 107 -5.28 9.60 10.03
C ALA A 107 -6.23 9.87 11.21
N GLU A 108 -7.17 8.97 11.51
CA GLU A 108 -8.09 9.08 12.66
C GLU A 108 -7.38 8.89 14.00
N ALA A 109 -6.28 8.12 14.03
CA ALA A 109 -5.44 7.93 15.21
C ALA A 109 -4.48 9.12 15.50
N SER A 110 -4.60 10.24 14.77
CA SER A 110 -3.62 11.34 14.77
C SER A 110 -3.86 12.48 15.73
#